data_AF-A0A519E6S2-F1
#
_entry.id   AF-A0A519E6S2-F1
#
_cell.length_a   1.000
_cell.length_b   1.000
_cell.length_c   1.000
_cell.angle_alpha   90.00
_cell.angle_beta   90.00
_cell.angle_gamma   90.00
#
_symmetry.space_group_name_H-M   'P 1'
#
loop_
_entity.id
_entity.type
_entity.pdbx_description
1 polymer ?
#
loop_
_entity_poly.entity_id
_entity_poly.type
_entity_poly.pdbx_seq_one_letter_code
_entity_poly.pdbx_strand_id
1 'polypeptide(L)' 'MAFSADDGAHNRDDVYAEVATRHSGDDVIIPPCSSAVSSDTVETAPTQRDRHLQPIVEHCRMG' A
#
# COMPACT_ATOMS: atom_id res chain seq x y z
N MET A 1 -15.22 17.81 -1.20
CA MET A 1 -14.88 16.38 -1.13
C MET A 1 -13.40 16.29 -1.47
N ALA A 2 -12.55 16.21 -0.44
CA ALA A 2 -11.10 16.26 -0.64
C ALA A 2 -10.60 14.84 -0.90
N PHE A 3 -10.20 14.57 -2.14
CA PHE A 3 -9.36 13.42 -2.47
C PHE A 3 -7.99 13.74 -1.87
N SER A 4 -7.65 13.12 -0.75
CA SER A 4 -6.30 13.24 -0.19
C SER A 4 -5.35 12.57 -1.18
N ALA A 5 -4.72 13.37 -2.04
CA ALA A 5 -3.61 12.89 -2.84
C ALA A 5 -2.51 12.46 -1.86
N ASP A 6 -2.31 11.16 -1.75
CA ASP A 6 -1.08 10.60 -1.17
C ASP A 6 0.08 11.30 -1.89
N ASP A 7 0.97 11.96 -1.14
CA ASP A 7 2.08 12.79 -1.69
C ASP A 7 3.08 11.96 -2.54
N GLY A 8 2.85 10.66 -2.72
CA GLY A 8 3.67 9.79 -3.54
C GLY A 8 5.02 9.45 -2.91
N ALA A 9 5.38 10.08 -1.78
CA ALA A 9 6.62 9.85 -1.03
C ALA A 9 6.87 8.38 -0.68
N HIS A 10 5.82 7.56 -0.66
CA HIS A 10 5.86 6.13 -0.33
C HIS A 10 5.41 5.20 -1.47
N ASN A 11 5.04 5.73 -2.65
CA ASN A 11 4.52 4.88 -3.73
C ASN A 11 5.59 3.96 -4.32
N ARG A 12 6.88 4.36 -4.25
CA ARG A 12 8.06 3.60 -4.71
C ARG A 12 7.81 2.79 -5.99
N ASP A 13 7.15 3.41 -6.97
CA ASP A 13 6.78 2.75 -8.23
C ASP A 13 8.02 2.24 -8.99
N ASP A 14 9.12 2.97 -8.86
CA ASP A 14 10.43 2.61 -9.39
C ASP A 14 10.92 1.27 -8.81
N VAL A 15 10.81 1.07 -7.49
CA VAL A 15 11.16 -0.19 -6.83
C VAL A 15 10.22 -1.31 -7.26
N TYR A 16 8.92 -1.05 -7.37
CA TYR A 16 7.95 -2.03 -7.87
C TYR A 16 8.30 -2.49 -9.30
N ALA A 17 8.61 -1.55 -10.20
CA ALA A 17 9.01 -1.86 -11.57
C ALA A 17 10.32 -2.66 -11.63
N GLU A 18 11.30 -2.29 -10.79
CA GLU A 18 12.62 -2.92 -10.70
C GLU A 18 12.53 -4.37 -10.20
N VAL A 19 11.68 -4.62 -9.20
CA VAL A 19 11.43 -5.96 -8.65
C VAL A 19 10.60 -6.80 -9.61
N ALA A 20 9.53 -6.25 -10.21
CA ALA A 20 8.72 -6.97 -11.20
C ALA A 20 9.56 -7.44 -12.42
N THR A 21 10.60 -6.68 -12.78
CA THR A 21 11.55 -7.03 -13.84
C THR A 21 12.45 -8.20 -13.47
N ARG A 22 12.82 -8.36 -12.19
CA ARG A 22 13.70 -9.45 -11.72
C ARG A 22 12.96 -10.68 -11.19
N HIS A 23 11.75 -10.45 -10.68
CA HIS A 23 10.94 -11.41 -9.94
C HIS A 23 9.52 -11.43 -10.51
N SER A 24 9.42 -11.76 -11.80
CA SER A 24 8.15 -11.83 -12.52
C SER A 24 7.32 -13.02 -12.03
N GLY A 25 6.70 -12.89 -10.86
CA GLY A 25 5.90 -13.94 -10.22
C GLY A 25 5.86 -13.86 -8.70
N ASP A 26 6.76 -13.09 -8.08
CA ASP A 26 6.77 -12.92 -6.63
C ASP A 26 5.92 -11.73 -6.19
N ASP A 27 5.26 -11.86 -5.04
CA ASP A 27 4.49 -10.78 -4.41
C ASP A 27 5.45 -9.81 -3.71
N VAL A 28 5.47 -8.55 -4.13
CA VAL A 28 6.36 -7.52 -3.59
C VAL A 28 5.68 -6.79 -2.45
N ILE A 29 6.17 -7.05 -1.24
CA ILE A 29 5.66 -6.47 -0.01
C ILE A 29 6.61 -5.38 0.46
N ILE A 30 6.27 -4.12 0.19
CA ILE A 30 6.85 -2.97 0.88
C ILE A 30 5.92 -2.64 2.04
N PRO A 31 6.37 -2.74 3.31
CA PRO A 31 5.55 -2.34 4.44
C PRO A 31 5.14 -0.86 4.28
N PRO A 32 3.85 -0.56 4.18
CA PRO A 32 3.41 0.83 4.12
C PRO A 32 3.69 1.52 5.45
N CYS A 33 3.88 2.84 5.41
CA CYS A 33 4.09 3.65 6.61
C CYS A 33 2.93 3.49 7.61
N SER A 34 3.20 3.64 8.91
CA SER A 34 2.18 3.55 9.97
C SER A 34 1.04 4.57 9.81
N SER A 35 1.27 5.66 9.07
CA SER A 35 0.28 6.69 8.72
C SER A 35 -0.43 6.46 7.39
N ALA A 36 -0.16 5.37 6.67
CA ALA A 36 -0.77 5.10 5.37
C ALA A 36 -2.29 4.93 5.49
N VAL A 37 -3.01 5.50 4.52
CA VAL A 37 -4.48 5.53 4.48
C VAL A 37 -4.98 4.52 3.44
N SER A 38 -6.09 3.84 3.75
CA SER A 38 -6.77 2.90 2.85
C SER A 38 -7.35 3.61 1.62
N SER A 39 -7.49 2.87 0.53
CA SER A 39 -8.16 3.37 -0.68
C SER A 39 -9.69 3.43 -0.49
N ASP A 40 -10.36 4.28 -1.26
CA ASP A 40 -11.83 4.44 -1.21
C ASP A 40 -12.59 3.14 -1.52
N THR A 41 -11.98 2.24 -2.29
CA THR A 41 -12.56 0.96 -2.74
C THR A 41 -12.23 -0.23 -1.83
N VAL A 42 -11.59 -0.03 -0.68
CA VAL A 42 -11.15 -1.11 0.21
C VAL A 42 -12.27 -2.09 0.59
N GLU A 43 -13.49 -1.58 0.77
CA GLU A 43 -14.64 -2.39 1.20
C GLU A 43 -15.24 -3.25 0.08
N THR A 44 -15.08 -2.87 -1.19
CA THR A 44 -15.79 -3.48 -2.33
C THR A 44 -14.87 -4.21 -3.31
N ALA A 45 -13.67 -3.67 -3.54
CA ALA A 45 -12.66 -4.24 -4.42
C ALA A 45 -11.27 -3.86 -3.88
N PRO A 46 -10.81 -4.53 -2.79
CA PRO A 46 -9.54 -4.21 -2.18
C PRO A 46 -8.41 -4.48 -3.16
N THR A 47 -7.57 -3.45 -3.35
CA THR A 47 -6.32 -3.57 -4.07
C THR A 47 -5.32 -4.42 -3.26
N GLN A 48 -4.24 -4.88 -3.90
CA GLN A 48 -3.15 -5.56 -3.19
C GLN A 48 -2.59 -4.70 -2.04
N ARG A 49 -2.51 -3.38 -2.24
CA ARG A 49 -2.09 -2.40 -1.23
C ARG A 49 -3.08 -2.34 -0.06
N ASP A 50 -4.39 -2.35 -0.32
CA ASP A 50 -5.40 -2.30 0.76
C ASP A 50 -5.33 -3.54 1.66
N ARG A 51 -5.13 -4.72 1.07
CA ARG A 51 -4.95 -5.97 1.84
C ARG A 51 -3.70 -5.94 2.72
N HIS A 52 -2.66 -5.25 2.26
CA HIS A 52 -1.43 -5.03 3.04
C HIS A 52 -1.60 -4.02 4.18
N LEU A 53 -2.48 -3.03 4.02
CA LEU A 53 -2.75 -2.00 5.02
C LEU A 53 -3.63 -2.49 6.17
N GLN A 54 -4.57 -3.41 5.92
CA GLN A 54 -5.46 -3.96 6.94
C GLN A 54 -4.76 -4.43 8.23
N PRO A 55 -3.75 -5.32 8.19
CA PRO A 55 -3.08 -5.77 9.42
C PRO A 55 -2.31 -4.66 10.14
N ILE A 56 -1.90 -3.60 9.45
CA ILE A 56 -1.17 -2.46 10.03
C ILE A 56 -2.14 -1.52 10.75
N VAL A 57 -3.32 -1.29 10.18
CA VAL A 57 -4.40 -0.57 10.86
C VAL A 57 -4.84 -1.31 12.11
N GLU A 58 -4.94 -2.64 12.04
CA GLU A 58 -5.41 -3.48 13.15
C GLU A 58 -4.36 -3.68 14.26
N HIS A 59 -3.08 -3.85 13.91
CA HIS A 59 -2.04 -4.26 14.87
C HIS A 59 -0.92 -3.24 15.09
N CYS A 60 -0.63 -2.38 14.12
CA CYS A 60 0.51 -1.45 14.19
C CYS A 60 0.13 -0.04 14.65
N ARG A 61 -1.18 0.28 14.74
CA ARG A 61 -1.67 1.47 15.44
C ARG A 61 -1.55 1.29 16.96
N MET A 62 -0.32 1.35 17.47
CA MET A 62 -0.10 1.79 18.84
C MET A 62 -0.08 3.32 18.81
N GLY A 63 -0.94 3.95 19.62
CA GLY A 63 -1.21 5.39 19.60
C GLY A 63 0.01 6.29 19.73
#